data_AF-A0A962LEN4-F1
#
_entry.id   AF-A0A962LEN4-F1
#
_cell.length_a   1.000
_cell.length_b   1.000
_cell.length_c   1.000
_cell.angle_alpha   90.00
_cell.angle_beta   90.00
_cell.angle_gamma   90.00
#
_symmetry.space_group_name_H-M   'P 1'
#
loop_
_entity.id
_entity.type
_entity.pdbx_description
1 polymer ?
#
loop_
_entity_poly.entity_id
_entity_poly.type
_entity_poly.pdbx_seq_one_letter_code
_entity_poly.pdbx_strand_id
1 'polypeptide(L)' 'YLHRPWEAPADTLAAAGVTLGENYPLPVVEHKTAREAALAAYESIR' A
#
# COMPACT_ATOMS: atom_id res chain seq x y z
N TYR A 1 11.59 -2.37 5.03
CA TYR A 1 10.90 -1.94 3.80
C TYR A 1 10.56 -3.06 2.82
N LEU A 2 10.94 -4.33 3.07
CA LEU A 2 10.69 -5.41 2.11
C LEU A 2 9.19 -5.63 1.80
N HIS A 3 8.33 -5.63 2.81
CA HIS A 3 6.89 -5.85 2.64
C HIS A 3 6.09 -4.57 2.36
N ARG A 4 6.71 -3.40 2.56
CA ARG A 4 6.09 -2.08 2.37
C ARG A 4 7.13 -1.10 1.79
N PRO A 5 7.55 -1.27 0.52
CA PRO A 5 8.59 -0.41 -0.06
C PRO A 5 8.15 1.05 -0.15
N TRP A 6 6.85 1.30 -0.34
CA TRP A 6 6.27 2.64 -0.42
C TRP A 6 6.40 3.49 0.85
N GLU A 7 6.83 2.91 1.97
CA GLU A 7 7.11 3.63 3.23
C GLU A 7 8.60 3.84 3.49
N ALA A 8 9.45 3.38 2.57
CA ALA A 8 10.87 3.61 2.66
C ALA A 8 11.22 5.09 2.43
N PRO A 9 12.23 5.63 3.13
CA PRO A 9 12.82 6.92 2.80
C PRO A 9 13.35 6.93 1.36
N ALA A 10 13.33 8.10 0.72
CA ALA A 10 13.80 8.28 -0.66
C ALA A 10 15.23 7.74 -0.87
N ASP A 11 16.11 7.97 0.11
CA ASP A 11 17.52 7.56 0.08
C ASP A 11 17.65 6.02 0.05
N THR A 12 16.77 5.34 0.78
CA THR A 12 16.74 3.87 0.83
C THR A 12 16.16 3.28 -0.45
N LEU A 13 15.13 3.93 -1.03
CA LEU A 13 14.57 3.55 -2.32
C LEU A 13 15.60 3.71 -3.44
N ALA A 14 16.31 4.84 -3.47
CA ALA A 14 17.38 5.10 -4.43
C ALA A 14 18.52 4.09 -4.31
N ALA A 15 18.98 3.80 -3.08
CA ALA A 15 20.02 2.80 -2.84
C ALA A 15 19.60 1.38 -3.27
N ALA A 16 18.30 1.06 -3.18
CA ALA A 16 17.73 -0.21 -3.61
C ALA A 16 17.32 -0.24 -5.09
N GLY A 17 17.46 0.88 -5.83
CA GLY A 17 17.02 0.99 -7.22
C GLY A 17 15.50 0.91 -7.42
N VAL A 18 14.70 1.27 -6.40
CA VAL A 18 13.24 1.18 -6.42
C VAL A 18 12.62 2.55 -6.74
N THR A 19 11.82 2.60 -7.80
CA THR A 19 11.02 3.75 -8.23
C THR A 19 9.54 3.42 -8.09
N LEU A 20 8.90 4.05 -7.10
CA LEU A 20 7.47 3.87 -6.85
C LEU A 20 6.64 4.40 -8.02
N GLY A 21 5.67 3.60 -8.50
CA GLY A 21 4.83 3.92 -9.65
C GLY A 21 5.40 3.49 -11.00
N GLU A 22 6.66 3.07 -11.07
CA GLU A 22 7.30 2.58 -12.30
C GLU A 22 7.71 1.12 -12.16
N ASN A 23 8.79 0.86 -11.41
CA ASN A 23 9.32 -0.51 -11.23
C ASN A 23 8.74 -1.20 -10.00
N TYR A 24 8.08 -0.45 -9.12
CA TYR A 24 7.32 -0.98 -8.00
C TYR A 24 6.04 -0.16 -7.79
N PRO A 25 4.83 -0.77 -7.79
CA PRO A 25 3.60 0.00 -7.69
C PRO A 25 3.38 0.60 -6.29
N LEU A 26 2.67 1.73 -6.26
CA LEU A 26 2.12 2.29 -5.02
C LEU A 26 0.94 1.42 -4.53
N PRO A 27 0.61 1.45 -3.22
CA PRO A 27 -0.62 0.85 -2.73
C PRO A 27 -1.82 1.38 -3.52
N VAL A 28 -2.55 0.46 -4.16
CA VAL A 28 -3.72 0.81 -4.99
C VAL A 28 -4.86 1.33 -4.11
N VAL A 29 -4.97 0.79 -2.90
CA VAL A 29 -5.96 1.20 -1.89
C VAL A 29 -5.27 1.40 -0.55
N GLU A 30 -5.79 2.32 0.24
CA GLU A 30 -5.39 2.46 1.64
C GLU A 30 -6.03 1.33 2.45
N HIS A 31 -5.19 0.52 3.11
CA HIS A 31 -5.60 -0.75 3.67
C HIS A 31 -6.60 -0.62 4.83
N LYS A 32 -6.49 0.43 5.65
CA LYS A 32 -7.41 0.67 6.77
C LYS A 32 -8.81 1.01 6.24
N THR A 33 -8.89 1.94 5.30
CA THR A 33 -10.13 2.40 4.67
C THR A 33 -10.80 1.26 3.91
N ALA A 34 -10.02 0.48 3.15
CA ALA A 34 -10.53 -0.68 2.44
C ALA A 34 -11.11 -1.74 3.38
N ARG A 35 -10.46 -1.96 4.53
CA ARG A 35 -10.96 -2.87 5.57
C ARG A 35 -12.28 -2.38 6.15
N GLU A 36 -12.37 -1.11 6.51
CA GLU A 36 -13.59 -0.52 7.08
C GLU A 36 -14.77 -0.64 6.11
N ALA A 37 -14.54 -0.31 4.82
CA ALA A 37 -15.55 -0.45 3.78
C ALA A 37 -16.01 -1.91 3.60
N ALA A 38 -15.07 -2.87 3.60
CA ALA A 38 -15.39 -4.29 3.49
C ALA A 38 -16.22 -4.80 4.68
N LEU A 39 -15.89 -4.38 5.90
CA LEU A 39 -16.65 -4.76 7.10
C LEU A 39 -18.06 -4.16 7.10
N ALA A 40 -18.22 -2.89 6.72
CA ALA A 40 -19.52 -2.26 6.60
C ALA A 40 -20.41 -2.94 5.55
N ALA A 41 -19.84 -3.29 4.39
CA ALA A 41 -20.56 -4.03 3.36
C ALA A 41 -20.98 -5.43 3.84
N TYR A 42 -20.11 -6.13 4.59
CA TYR A 42 -20.45 -7.43 5.17
C TYR A 42 -21.58 -7.33 6.20
N GLU A 43 -21.56 -6.32 7.07
CA GLU A 43 -22.62 -6.06 8.04
C GLU A 43 -23.97 -5.78 7.36
N SER A 44 -23.98 -5.11 6.21
CA SER A 44 -25.22 -4.82 5.45
C SER A 44 -25.87 -6.04 4.79
N ILE A 45 -25.12 -7.13 4.58
CA ILE A 45 -25.59 -8.36 3.93
C ILE A 45 -26.03 -9.42 4.96
N ARG A 46 -25.52 -9.30 6.19
CA ARG A 46 -25.73 -10.26 7.28
C ARG A 46 -27.12 -10.19 7.90
#